data_AF-K9HKJ0-F1
#
_entry.id   AF-K9HKJ0-F1
#
_cell.length_a   1.000
_cell.length_b   1.000
_cell.length_c   1.000
_cell.angle_alpha   90.00
_cell.angle_beta   90.00
_cell.angle_gamma   90.00
#
_symmetry.space_group_name_H-M   'P 1'
#
loop_
_entity.id
_entity.type
_entity.pdbx_description
1 polymer ?
#
loop_
_entity_poly.entity_id
_entity_poly.type
_entity_poly.pdbx_seq_one_letter_code
_entity_poly.pdbx_strand_id
1 'polypeptide(L)'
;MPAISLSRAAAVALLIGVAPAMPVLAEAPANAGVAETTGLSAASPLLAPDRPTVAPALTDAHEAVRTFYAQRLDAPVWHDASGWKPAAAAALKLLQDADRHGLRPADYVPAEGAALIQAPPTDRADVALTRGVLHYLRDVTGGRIPAAQRPGHRYPHGMPDAPQAAAALLVEALAAPDTAAKLADMMPDHPQYPRLMRALADLRQLRDATGGWPHVPDGQTLREGDVDHRVPLLRASLVLHGDLDPTAASTGETLYDTTLAGAVERFQQRHGIAVDGVLGPDTLRTLNVPIGQRIDQTVANLERLRWDPAPPVIGKFVEVNVPDYTLTAYDNGEAALSMKVVVGTKKNKTPLFTDYMDDVVLNPTWTVPRSIAAEEILPQLRADPGYVFGENMKIYASWSRSAGVVDPFSVDWWNVNGRTMPYRFVERSGPGNALGVVRFSLNNDFAIYMHDTPAKSLFARPHRSFSHGCMRVEDYDRLLQFVAGPAYRSIRAKLDTGRTMTIQLPEPVDVRVTYRTVWRDDAGRLHVRRDVYGNDTEVLQRLQEEGRQLIALKPQDPQD
;
A
#
# COMPACT_ATOMS: atom_id res chain seq x y z
N MET A 1 -22.33 -67.21 -3.87
CA MET A 1 -21.40 -67.47 -2.75
C MET A 1 -20.94 -66.12 -2.21
N PRO A 2 -21.05 -65.88 -0.90
CA PRO A 2 -21.12 -64.54 -0.31
C PRO A 2 -19.87 -64.16 0.51
N ALA A 3 -19.76 -62.87 0.85
CA ALA A 3 -19.19 -62.36 2.09
C ALA A 3 -19.84 -60.96 2.30
N ILE A 4 -20.89 -60.79 3.13
CA ILE A 4 -20.91 -60.73 4.61
C ILE A 4 -19.90 -59.69 5.09
N SER A 5 -20.27 -58.46 5.47
CA SER A 5 -20.81 -57.96 6.77
C SER A 5 -20.37 -56.48 6.83
N LEU A 6 -20.95 -55.48 7.49
CA LEU A 6 -21.94 -55.39 8.56
C LEU A 6 -22.46 -53.94 8.54
N SER A 7 -23.77 -53.78 8.56
CA SER A 7 -24.49 -52.59 8.97
C SER A 7 -24.19 -52.23 10.43
N ARG A 8 -24.14 -50.92 10.77
CA ARG A 8 -24.65 -50.43 12.06
C ARG A 8 -25.04 -48.96 11.99
N ALA A 9 -26.33 -48.74 12.27
CA ALA A 9 -26.96 -47.46 12.52
C ALA A 9 -26.81 -47.05 14.00
N ALA A 10 -26.99 -45.75 14.22
CA ALA A 10 -27.51 -45.06 15.41
C ALA A 10 -26.72 -45.13 16.73
N ALA A 11 -26.32 -43.95 17.22
CA ALA A 11 -26.68 -43.48 18.56
C ALA A 11 -26.37 -41.97 18.69
N VAL A 12 -27.44 -41.18 18.76
CA VAL A 12 -27.43 -39.82 19.31
C VAL A 12 -27.19 -39.96 20.82
N ALA A 13 -26.14 -39.35 21.34
CA ALA A 13 -25.92 -39.20 22.77
C ALA A 13 -25.75 -37.72 23.11
N LEU A 14 -26.79 -37.20 23.74
CA LEU A 14 -26.90 -35.91 24.39
C LEU A 14 -25.94 -35.88 25.59
N LEU A 15 -24.96 -34.98 25.61
CA LEU A 15 -24.14 -34.70 26.79
C LEU A 15 -24.36 -33.25 27.21
N ILE A 16 -25.18 -33.13 28.25
CA ILE A 16 -25.47 -31.92 29.01
C ILE A 16 -24.24 -31.62 29.87
N GLY A 17 -23.51 -30.56 29.52
CA GLY A 17 -22.44 -29.99 30.34
C GLY A 17 -23.00 -28.83 31.18
N VAL A 18 -23.13 -29.07 32.48
CA VAL A 18 -23.61 -28.12 33.49
C VAL A 18 -22.57 -27.02 33.70
N ALA A 19 -22.97 -25.77 33.46
CA ALA A 19 -22.21 -24.57 33.84
C ALA A 19 -22.51 -24.22 35.31
N PRO A 20 -21.51 -23.85 36.14
CA PRO A 20 -21.79 -23.33 37.48
C PRO A 20 -22.23 -21.86 37.40
N ALA A 21 -23.39 -21.60 38.00
CA ALA A 21 -23.94 -20.27 38.22
C ALA A 21 -23.11 -19.49 39.25
N MET A 22 -22.89 -18.20 38.98
CA MET A 22 -22.52 -17.20 39.97
C MET A 22 -23.50 -16.01 39.88
N PRO A 23 -23.83 -15.37 41.01
CA PRO A 23 -25.11 -14.69 41.19
C PRO A 23 -25.13 -13.25 40.67
N VAL A 24 -26.34 -12.84 40.28
CA VAL A 24 -26.77 -11.46 40.02
C VAL A 24 -26.83 -10.69 41.34
N LEU A 25 -26.24 -9.50 41.40
CA LEU A 25 -26.62 -8.48 42.37
C LEU A 25 -26.70 -7.07 41.74
N ALA A 26 -27.94 -6.57 41.77
CA ALA A 26 -28.50 -5.22 41.73
C ALA A 26 -27.64 -3.96 41.47
N GLU A 27 -28.24 -3.04 40.71
CA GLU A 27 -27.84 -1.64 40.52
C GLU A 27 -28.22 -0.69 41.69
N ALA A 28 -27.34 0.31 41.87
CA ALA A 28 -27.52 1.70 42.35
C ALA A 28 -27.66 2.00 43.87
N PRO A 29 -27.28 3.21 44.38
CA PRO A 29 -26.97 4.46 43.68
C PRO A 29 -25.68 5.21 44.12
N ALA A 30 -25.51 6.41 43.55
CA ALA A 30 -24.39 7.35 43.63
C ALA A 30 -24.13 8.08 44.97
N ASN A 31 -22.94 8.69 45.03
CA ASN A 31 -22.40 9.74 45.92
C ASN A 31 -21.92 9.35 47.34
N ALA A 32 -20.60 9.42 47.57
CA ALA A 32 -19.92 10.43 48.41
C ALA A 32 -18.57 9.91 48.94
N GLY A 33 -17.55 10.77 48.97
CA GLY A 33 -16.45 10.67 49.92
C GLY A 33 -15.05 10.42 49.34
N VAL A 34 -14.28 11.50 49.24
CA VAL A 34 -12.81 11.49 49.15
C VAL A 34 -12.23 10.93 50.46
N ALA A 35 -11.34 9.94 50.40
CA ALA A 35 -10.33 9.68 51.43
C ALA A 35 -9.20 8.81 50.86
N GLU A 36 -7.98 9.34 50.91
CA GLU A 36 -6.72 8.64 50.70
C GLU A 36 -6.48 7.57 51.78
N THR A 37 -6.05 6.37 51.38
CA THR A 37 -5.19 5.50 52.21
C THR A 37 -4.23 4.68 51.34
N THR A 38 -3.03 5.23 51.22
CA THR A 38 -1.71 4.58 51.31
C THR A 38 -1.60 3.04 51.31
N GLY A 39 -0.71 2.55 50.45
CA GLY A 39 0.37 1.63 50.87
C GLY A 39 0.16 0.12 50.69
N LEU A 40 0.31 -0.37 49.46
CA LEU A 40 0.79 -1.74 49.22
C LEU A 40 2.19 -1.65 48.62
N SER A 41 3.19 -1.85 49.47
CA SER A 41 4.59 -2.01 49.12
C SER A 41 4.73 -3.25 48.21
N ALA A 42 5.01 -3.01 46.93
CA ALA A 42 5.50 -4.06 46.05
C ALA A 42 6.91 -4.43 46.54
N ALA A 43 7.03 -5.62 47.14
CA ALA A 43 8.31 -6.24 47.41
C ALA A 43 9.07 -6.34 46.08
N SER A 44 10.04 -5.43 45.87
CA SER A 44 10.98 -5.52 44.77
C SER A 44 11.71 -6.85 44.91
N PRO A 45 11.80 -7.69 43.86
CA PRO A 45 12.68 -8.85 43.93
C PRO A 45 14.08 -8.35 44.24
N LEU A 46 14.65 -8.80 45.36
CA LEU A 46 16.02 -8.49 45.78
C LEU A 46 16.96 -8.90 44.64
N LEU A 47 17.44 -7.90 43.90
CA LEU A 47 18.49 -8.04 42.91
C LEU A 47 19.76 -8.54 43.61
N ALA A 48 20.46 -9.49 42.99
CA ALA A 48 21.80 -9.86 43.43
C ALA A 48 22.69 -8.60 43.41
N PRO A 49 23.41 -8.27 44.49
CA PRO A 49 24.13 -6.99 44.63
C PRO A 49 25.24 -6.77 43.59
N ASP A 50 25.70 -7.82 42.91
CA ASP A 50 26.82 -7.77 41.95
C ASP A 50 26.39 -7.85 40.48
N ARG A 51 25.11 -7.66 40.15
CA ARG A 51 24.65 -7.68 38.75
C ARG A 51 24.95 -6.33 38.08
N PRO A 52 25.65 -6.28 36.93
CA PRO A 52 25.84 -5.04 36.20
C PRO A 52 24.48 -4.46 35.78
N THR A 53 24.32 -3.14 35.92
CA THR A 53 23.08 -2.41 35.63
C THR A 53 23.36 -1.15 34.83
N VAL A 54 22.50 -0.84 33.86
CA VAL A 54 22.58 0.38 33.05
C VAL A 54 21.80 1.56 33.65
N ALA A 55 21.23 1.44 34.85
CA ALA A 55 20.33 2.44 35.43
C ALA A 55 20.86 3.90 35.37
N PRO A 56 22.15 4.18 35.65
CA PRO A 56 22.70 5.54 35.53
C PRO A 56 22.73 6.08 34.09
N ALA A 57 22.80 5.21 33.08
CA ALA A 57 22.79 5.59 31.67
C ALA A 57 21.37 5.81 31.11
N LEU A 58 20.32 5.47 31.87
CA LEU A 58 18.92 5.61 31.47
C LEU A 58 18.31 6.98 31.78
N THR A 59 18.99 7.83 32.57
CA THR A 59 18.46 9.11 33.06
C THR A 59 17.94 10.00 31.92
N ASP A 60 18.68 10.09 30.82
CA ASP A 60 18.32 10.90 29.64
C ASP A 60 17.80 10.07 28.46
N ALA A 61 17.54 8.76 28.68
CA ALA A 61 17.09 7.88 27.61
C ALA A 61 15.61 8.10 27.28
N HIS A 62 15.23 7.90 26.01
CA HIS A 62 13.83 7.95 25.57
C HIS A 62 12.97 6.93 26.32
N GLU A 63 11.69 7.24 26.56
CA GLU A 63 10.78 6.41 27.37
C GLU A 63 10.73 4.95 26.91
N ALA A 64 10.62 4.71 25.59
CA ALA A 64 10.63 3.36 25.03
C ALA A 64 11.89 2.54 25.41
N VAL A 65 13.06 3.18 25.53
CA VAL A 65 14.30 2.53 25.94
C VAL A 65 14.24 2.20 27.44
N ARG A 66 13.78 3.15 28.27
CA ARG A 66 13.62 2.93 29.71
C ARG A 66 12.64 1.79 29.99
N THR A 67 11.49 1.78 29.32
CA THR A 67 10.49 0.71 29.45
C THR A 67 11.06 -0.66 29.08
N PHE A 68 11.87 -0.72 28.02
CA PHE A 68 12.54 -1.97 27.63
C PHE A 68 13.55 -2.46 28.69
N TYR A 69 14.40 -1.58 29.24
CA TYR A 69 15.35 -1.98 30.29
C TYR A 69 14.68 -2.29 31.63
N ALA A 70 13.60 -1.59 31.98
CA ALA A 70 12.84 -1.87 33.20
C ALA A 70 12.30 -3.32 33.22
N GLN A 71 11.84 -3.84 32.07
CA GLN A 71 11.44 -5.25 31.91
C GLN A 71 12.61 -6.24 32.08
N ARG A 72 13.84 -5.75 31.95
CA ARG A 72 15.09 -6.52 32.11
C ARG A 72 15.76 -6.28 33.46
N LEU A 73 15.11 -5.58 34.37
CA LEU A 73 15.68 -5.13 35.65
C LEU A 73 17.02 -4.39 35.44
N ASP A 74 17.06 -3.54 34.40
CA ASP A 74 18.19 -2.72 33.98
C ASP A 74 19.48 -3.50 33.63
N ALA A 75 19.37 -4.80 33.36
CA ALA A 75 20.52 -5.60 32.96
C ALA A 75 20.99 -5.23 31.53
N PRO A 76 22.30 -5.06 31.29
CA PRO A 76 22.85 -4.79 29.97
C PRO A 76 22.43 -5.81 28.91
N VAL A 77 22.23 -5.33 27.68
CA VAL A 77 21.85 -6.17 26.56
C VAL A 77 23.08 -6.71 25.87
N TRP A 78 24.01 -5.82 25.52
CA TRP A 78 25.06 -6.01 24.53
C TRP A 78 26.42 -6.33 25.15
N HIS A 79 26.59 -6.16 26.46
CA HIS A 79 27.83 -6.48 27.15
C HIS A 79 27.61 -7.23 28.48
N ASP A 80 28.69 -7.77 29.02
CA ASP A 80 28.80 -8.31 30.36
C ASP A 80 30.22 -8.06 30.92
N ALA A 81 30.56 -8.69 32.06
CA ALA A 81 31.86 -8.52 32.71
C ALA A 81 33.07 -8.93 31.84
N SER A 82 32.86 -9.74 30.80
CA SER A 82 33.90 -10.19 29.87
C SER A 82 34.07 -9.26 28.66
N GLY A 83 33.19 -8.27 28.50
CA GLY A 83 33.23 -7.32 27.39
C GLY A 83 31.96 -7.36 26.53
N TRP A 84 32.08 -6.94 25.26
CA TRP A 84 30.99 -6.99 24.29
C TRP A 84 30.56 -8.43 23.98
N LYS A 85 29.27 -8.69 23.99
CA LYS A 85 28.68 -9.94 23.49
C LYS A 85 28.75 -9.95 21.95
N PRO A 86 28.81 -11.13 21.30
CA PRO A 86 28.82 -11.22 19.84
C PRO A 86 27.64 -10.51 19.17
N ALA A 87 26.46 -10.51 19.81
CA ALA A 87 25.26 -9.83 19.32
C ALA A 87 25.44 -8.30 19.17
N ALA A 88 26.36 -7.66 19.91
CA ALA A 88 26.61 -6.22 19.83
C ALA A 88 27.18 -5.83 18.46
N ALA A 89 28.16 -6.58 17.96
CA ALA A 89 28.75 -6.34 16.65
C ALA A 89 27.72 -6.57 15.52
N ALA A 90 26.88 -7.60 15.64
CA ALA A 90 25.80 -7.86 14.70
C ALA A 90 24.73 -6.76 14.70
N ALA A 91 24.33 -6.28 15.88
CA ALA A 91 23.42 -5.16 16.01
C ALA A 91 23.99 -3.89 15.39
N LEU A 92 25.27 -3.55 15.65
CA LEU A 92 25.90 -2.39 15.01
C LEU A 92 25.95 -2.54 13.48
N LYS A 93 26.27 -3.74 12.97
CA LYS A 93 26.28 -4.01 11.53
C LYS A 93 24.89 -3.87 10.89
N LEU A 94 23.83 -4.33 11.57
CA LEU A 94 22.44 -4.15 11.15
C LEU A 94 22.12 -2.66 10.94
N LEU A 95 22.52 -1.81 11.88
CA LEU A 95 22.29 -0.36 11.79
C LEU A 95 23.10 0.29 10.67
N GLN A 96 24.35 -0.16 10.47
CA GLN A 96 25.20 0.30 9.37
C GLN A 96 24.64 -0.08 8.00
N ASP A 97 23.97 -1.22 7.91
CA ASP A 97 23.36 -1.77 6.68
C ASP A 97 21.92 -1.30 6.46
N ALA A 98 21.40 -0.37 7.27
CA ALA A 98 20.04 0.13 7.16
C ALA A 98 19.74 0.77 5.79
N ASP A 99 20.77 1.24 5.08
CA ASP A 99 20.64 1.78 3.73
C ASP A 99 20.17 0.75 2.70
N ARG A 100 20.41 -0.55 2.94
CA ARG A 100 19.89 -1.66 2.10
C ARG A 100 18.37 -1.72 2.10
N HIS A 101 17.75 -1.22 3.17
CA HIS A 101 16.31 -1.08 3.32
C HIS A 101 15.80 0.28 2.78
N GLY A 102 16.66 1.11 2.18
CA GLY A 102 16.29 2.49 1.82
C GLY A 102 16.11 3.42 3.02
N LEU A 103 16.67 3.04 4.18
CA LEU A 103 16.76 3.89 5.37
C LEU A 103 18.10 4.66 5.35
N ARG A 104 18.35 5.54 6.34
CA ARG A 104 19.65 6.21 6.47
C ARG A 104 20.37 5.71 7.72
N PRO A 105 21.54 5.08 7.60
CA PRO A 105 22.29 4.59 8.76
C PRO A 105 22.54 5.64 9.85
N ALA A 106 22.74 6.89 9.46
CA ALA A 106 22.96 8.02 10.38
C ALA A 106 21.78 8.31 11.35
N ASP A 107 20.58 7.80 11.06
CA ASP A 107 19.40 7.94 11.93
C ASP A 107 19.40 6.90 13.08
N TYR A 108 20.22 5.84 12.98
CA TYR A 108 20.21 4.71 13.91
C TYR A 108 21.56 4.45 14.57
N VAL A 109 22.65 4.58 13.81
CA VAL A 109 24.00 4.26 14.27
C VAL A 109 24.40 5.26 15.39
N PRO A 110 24.91 4.77 16.54
CA PRO A 110 25.46 5.63 17.58
C PRO A 110 26.55 6.57 17.06
N ALA A 111 26.81 7.69 17.74
CA ALA A 111 27.72 8.74 17.27
C ALA A 111 29.15 8.22 17.03
N GLU A 112 29.57 7.25 17.84
CA GLU A 112 30.87 6.58 17.78
C GLU A 112 31.01 5.67 16.54
N GLY A 113 29.90 5.29 15.90
CA GLY A 113 29.90 4.44 14.72
C GLY A 113 30.64 3.11 14.94
N ALA A 114 31.57 2.79 14.04
CA ALA A 114 32.37 1.57 14.12
C ALA A 114 33.29 1.51 15.35
N ALA A 115 33.65 2.66 15.94
CA ALA A 115 34.54 2.72 17.10
C ALA A 115 33.83 2.24 18.39
N LEU A 116 32.50 2.20 18.42
CA LEU A 116 31.71 1.80 19.59
C LEU A 116 32.13 0.43 20.14
N ILE A 117 32.25 -0.57 19.26
CA ILE A 117 32.62 -1.94 19.63
C ILE A 117 34.14 -2.17 19.73
N GLN A 118 34.95 -1.18 19.34
CA GLN A 118 36.41 -1.25 19.45
C GLN A 118 36.91 -0.79 20.82
N ALA A 119 36.16 0.11 21.47
CA ALA A 119 36.39 0.52 22.84
C ALA A 119 35.82 -0.50 23.85
N PRO A 120 36.32 -0.54 25.10
CA PRO A 120 35.68 -1.28 26.18
C PRO A 120 34.20 -0.85 26.33
N PRO A 121 33.28 -1.80 26.56
CA PRO A 121 31.87 -1.47 26.69
C PRO A 121 31.62 -0.55 27.89
N THR A 122 30.63 0.33 27.72
CA THR A 122 30.06 1.14 28.80
C THR A 122 28.54 1.01 28.78
N ASP A 123 27.89 1.24 29.91
CA ASP A 123 26.42 1.25 29.99
C ASP A 123 25.80 2.27 29.03
N ARG A 124 26.47 3.42 28.84
CA ARG A 124 26.04 4.44 27.85
C ARG A 124 26.07 3.91 26.43
N ALA A 125 27.11 3.18 26.06
CA ALA A 125 27.22 2.57 24.74
C ALA A 125 26.20 1.45 24.54
N ASP A 126 25.90 0.65 25.58
CA ASP A 126 24.84 -0.36 25.56
C ASP A 126 23.46 0.28 25.30
N VAL A 127 23.12 1.31 26.06
CA VAL A 127 21.87 2.07 25.92
C VAL A 127 21.78 2.77 24.56
N ALA A 128 22.89 3.32 24.05
CA ALA A 128 22.94 3.97 22.74
C ALA A 128 22.68 2.98 21.59
N LEU A 129 23.28 1.78 21.66
CA LEU A 129 23.05 0.72 20.67
C LEU A 129 21.60 0.22 20.73
N THR A 130 21.05 0.01 21.93
CA THR A 130 19.64 -0.36 22.12
C THR A 130 18.68 0.68 21.53
N ARG A 131 18.94 1.97 21.76
CA ARG A 131 18.14 3.06 21.16
C ARG A 131 18.15 2.96 19.62
N GLY A 132 19.33 2.75 19.03
CA GLY A 132 19.48 2.59 17.58
C GLY A 132 18.70 1.39 17.03
N VAL A 133 18.80 0.24 17.70
CA VAL A 133 18.08 -0.99 17.30
C VAL A 133 16.57 -0.84 17.43
N LEU A 134 16.06 -0.27 18.53
CA LEU A 134 14.63 -0.03 18.70
C LEU A 134 14.09 0.96 17.65
N HIS A 135 14.86 2.00 17.34
CA HIS A 135 14.51 2.96 16.28
C HIS A 135 14.46 2.28 14.91
N TYR A 136 15.48 1.48 14.57
CA TYR A 136 15.52 0.70 13.34
C TYR A 136 14.35 -0.28 13.23
N LEU A 137 14.07 -1.05 14.28
CA LEU A 137 13.00 -2.05 14.27
C LEU A 137 11.62 -1.40 14.08
N ARG A 138 11.38 -0.25 14.73
CA ARG A 138 10.17 0.54 14.50
C ARG A 138 10.03 0.92 13.03
N ASP A 139 11.09 1.48 12.46
CA ASP A 139 11.05 2.02 11.09
C ASP A 139 10.99 0.92 10.03
N VAL A 140 11.70 -0.19 10.22
CA VAL A 140 11.76 -1.27 9.22
C VAL A 140 10.44 -2.04 9.16
N THR A 141 9.73 -2.20 10.30
CA THR A 141 8.48 -2.97 10.41
C THR A 141 7.22 -2.13 10.27
N GLY A 142 7.21 -0.90 10.79
CA GLY A 142 6.03 -0.02 10.79
C GLY A 142 6.08 1.14 9.81
N GLY A 143 7.23 1.38 9.17
CA GLY A 143 7.48 2.56 8.37
C GLY A 143 7.90 3.77 9.21
N ARG A 144 8.50 4.75 8.53
CA ARG A 144 8.92 6.02 9.11
C ARG A 144 7.73 6.98 9.25
N ILE A 145 6.82 6.96 8.28
CA ILE A 145 5.67 7.86 8.23
C ILE A 145 4.51 7.30 9.08
N PRO A 146 4.05 8.05 10.12
CA PRO A 146 2.90 7.66 10.93
C PRO A 146 1.65 7.43 10.09
N ALA A 147 0.80 6.47 10.50
CA ALA A 147 -0.38 6.06 9.74
C ALA A 147 -1.27 7.25 9.29
N ALA A 148 -1.53 8.20 10.19
CA ALA A 148 -2.33 9.40 9.93
C ALA A 148 -1.75 10.34 8.85
N GLN A 149 -0.46 10.22 8.54
CA GLN A 149 0.27 11.09 7.62
C GLN A 149 0.64 10.40 6.30
N ARG A 150 0.29 9.12 6.12
CA ARG A 150 0.66 8.36 4.91
C ARG A 150 -0.10 8.88 3.68
N PRO A 151 0.61 9.35 2.63
CA PRO A 151 0.00 9.95 1.44
C PRO A 151 -1.04 9.05 0.77
N GLY A 152 -2.26 9.56 0.62
CA GLY A 152 -3.37 8.87 -0.06
C GLY A 152 -4.01 7.71 0.71
N HIS A 153 -3.44 7.28 1.84
CA HIS A 153 -3.97 6.16 2.61
C HIS A 153 -5.19 6.54 3.44
N ARG A 154 -6.11 5.59 3.58
CA ARG A 154 -7.30 5.63 4.41
C ARG A 154 -7.43 4.32 5.16
N TYR A 155 -8.06 4.36 6.31
CA TYR A 155 -8.22 3.20 7.20
C TYR A 155 -9.68 3.08 7.62
N PRO A 156 -10.54 2.47 6.78
CA PRO A 156 -11.97 2.34 7.09
C PRO A 156 -12.21 1.53 8.36
N HIS A 157 -11.31 0.60 8.70
CA HIS A 157 -11.42 -0.30 9.85
C HIS A 157 -10.51 0.09 11.02
N GLY A 158 -10.13 1.37 11.10
CA GLY A 158 -9.21 1.89 12.13
C GLY A 158 -7.75 1.89 11.70
N MET A 159 -6.98 2.86 12.20
CA MET A 159 -5.56 2.98 11.87
C MET A 159 -4.78 1.80 12.44
N PRO A 160 -3.79 1.25 11.70
CA PRO A 160 -2.91 0.24 12.24
C PRO A 160 -2.11 0.85 13.38
N ASP A 161 -2.15 0.21 14.55
CA ASP A 161 -1.25 0.49 15.67
C ASP A 161 0.11 -0.18 15.41
N ALA A 162 0.74 0.20 14.29
CA ALA A 162 1.98 -0.40 13.82
C ALA A 162 3.24 -0.04 14.67
N PRO A 163 3.28 1.03 15.51
CA PRO A 163 4.46 1.30 16.32
C PRO A 163 4.20 1.14 17.82
N GLN A 164 4.21 -0.11 18.31
CA GLN A 164 4.42 -0.44 19.74
C GLN A 164 5.16 -1.79 19.97
N ALA A 165 5.56 -2.50 18.91
CA ALA A 165 6.17 -3.82 19.02
C ALA A 165 7.71 -3.86 18.97
N ALA A 166 8.41 -2.75 18.72
CA ALA A 166 9.88 -2.77 18.54
C ALA A 166 10.62 -3.38 19.75
N ALA A 167 10.16 -3.10 20.98
CA ALA A 167 10.69 -3.71 22.19
C ALA A 167 10.41 -5.22 22.25
N ALA A 168 9.18 -5.64 21.91
CA ALA A 168 8.81 -7.05 21.87
C ALA A 168 9.61 -7.83 20.81
N LEU A 169 9.80 -7.23 19.63
CA LEU A 169 10.64 -7.77 18.56
C LEU A 169 12.09 -7.90 19.03
N LEU A 170 12.65 -6.89 19.69
CA LEU A 170 14.01 -6.99 20.23
C LEU A 170 14.11 -8.10 21.30
N VAL A 171 13.12 -8.25 22.17
CA VAL A 171 13.06 -9.35 23.14
C VAL A 171 13.03 -10.70 22.42
N GLU A 172 12.19 -10.85 21.40
CA GLU A 172 12.11 -12.07 20.58
C GLU A 172 13.46 -12.39 19.90
N ALA A 173 14.12 -11.39 19.32
CA ALA A 173 15.44 -11.55 18.71
C ALA A 173 16.51 -12.00 19.71
N LEU A 174 16.54 -11.40 20.90
CA LEU A 174 17.50 -11.74 21.95
C LEU A 174 17.26 -13.13 22.55
N ALA A 175 16.04 -13.66 22.44
CA ALA A 175 15.71 -15.02 22.87
C ALA A 175 16.04 -16.09 21.81
N ALA A 176 16.27 -15.68 20.55
CA ALA A 176 16.59 -16.60 19.48
C ALA A 176 18.03 -17.16 19.62
N PRO A 177 18.28 -18.42 19.20
CA PRO A 177 19.63 -19.00 19.19
C PRO A 177 20.64 -18.18 18.38
N ASP A 178 20.18 -17.56 17.29
CA ASP A 178 20.94 -16.62 16.48
C ASP A 178 20.21 -15.28 16.43
N THR A 179 20.62 -14.37 17.32
CA THR A 179 20.06 -13.01 17.40
C THR A 179 20.31 -12.21 16.13
N ALA A 180 21.47 -12.40 15.50
CA ALA A 180 21.86 -11.66 14.31
C ALA A 180 20.97 -12.02 13.12
N ALA A 181 20.79 -13.33 12.89
CA ALA A 181 19.89 -13.82 11.84
C ALA A 181 18.45 -13.38 12.12
N LYS A 182 17.98 -13.47 13.36
CA LYS A 182 16.61 -13.07 13.72
C LYS A 182 16.35 -11.58 13.51
N LEU A 183 17.29 -10.70 13.88
CA LEU A 183 17.18 -9.26 13.61
C LEU A 183 17.18 -8.94 12.11
N ALA A 184 17.97 -9.65 11.31
CA ALA A 184 18.02 -9.46 9.86
C ALA A 184 16.72 -9.92 9.16
N ASP A 185 16.01 -10.88 9.74
CA ASP A 185 14.76 -11.43 9.21
C ASP A 185 13.51 -10.61 9.59
N MET A 186 13.63 -9.61 10.48
CA MET A 186 12.53 -8.74 10.91
C MET A 186 12.08 -7.69 9.86
N MET A 187 12.30 -7.95 8.58
CA MET A 187 11.80 -7.12 7.49
C MET A 187 10.32 -7.43 7.17
N PRO A 188 9.59 -6.55 6.48
CA PRO A 188 8.21 -6.82 6.08
C PRO A 188 8.08 -8.14 5.30
N ASP A 189 7.12 -8.95 5.69
CA ASP A 189 6.83 -10.28 5.10
C ASP A 189 6.14 -10.18 3.72
N HIS A 190 6.50 -9.19 2.91
CA HIS A 190 5.94 -9.01 1.57
C HIS A 190 6.92 -9.53 0.51
N PRO A 191 6.53 -10.42 -0.43
CA PRO A 191 7.45 -11.00 -1.42
C PRO A 191 8.24 -9.98 -2.27
N GLN A 192 7.63 -8.83 -2.55
CA GLN A 192 8.30 -7.72 -3.25
C GLN A 192 9.37 -6.99 -2.42
N TYR A 193 9.34 -7.03 -1.09
CA TYR A 193 10.27 -6.28 -0.25
C TYR A 193 11.74 -6.68 -0.49
N PRO A 194 12.14 -7.96 -0.36
CA PRO A 194 13.51 -8.37 -0.68
C PRO A 194 13.86 -8.17 -2.16
N ARG A 195 12.88 -8.24 -3.07
CA ARG A 195 13.11 -7.97 -4.50
C ARG A 195 13.43 -6.50 -4.75
N LEU A 196 12.76 -5.57 -4.06
CA LEU A 196 13.04 -4.14 -4.15
C LEU A 196 14.34 -3.76 -3.45
N MET A 197 14.73 -4.43 -2.37
CA MET A 197 16.06 -4.24 -1.78
C MET A 197 17.17 -4.59 -2.78
N ARG A 198 17.03 -5.71 -3.50
CA ARG A 198 17.96 -6.08 -4.59
C ARG A 198 17.91 -5.05 -5.72
N ALA A 199 16.71 -4.60 -6.10
CA ALA A 199 16.57 -3.55 -7.12
C ALA A 199 17.28 -2.25 -6.74
N LEU A 200 17.17 -1.83 -5.48
CA LEU A 200 17.84 -0.65 -4.96
C LEU A 200 19.37 -0.81 -5.00
N ALA A 201 19.87 -1.98 -4.61
CA ALA A 201 21.29 -2.29 -4.69
C ALA A 201 21.80 -2.25 -6.13
N ASP A 202 21.11 -2.92 -7.06
CA ASP A 202 21.45 -2.95 -8.48
C ASP A 202 21.47 -1.55 -9.09
N LEU A 203 20.47 -0.71 -8.78
CA LEU A 203 20.40 0.67 -9.26
C LEU A 203 21.54 1.55 -8.71
N ARG A 204 21.90 1.39 -7.43
CA ARG A 204 23.03 2.12 -6.83
C ARG A 204 24.35 1.68 -7.45
N GLN A 205 24.57 0.38 -7.61
CA GLN A 205 25.76 -0.15 -8.27
C GLN A 205 25.87 0.35 -9.71
N LEU A 206 24.77 0.35 -10.47
CA LEU A 206 24.74 0.87 -11.83
C LEU A 206 25.08 2.37 -11.86
N ARG A 207 24.49 3.17 -10.97
CA ARG A 207 24.80 4.61 -10.83
C ARG A 207 26.28 4.81 -10.55
N ASP A 208 26.85 4.08 -9.60
CA ASP A 208 28.24 4.27 -9.18
C ASP A 208 29.23 3.81 -10.26
N ALA A 209 28.88 2.78 -11.05
CA ALA A 209 29.71 2.28 -12.13
C ALA A 209 29.66 3.13 -13.41
N THR A 210 28.52 3.76 -13.72
CA THR A 210 28.27 4.37 -15.05
C THR A 210 27.80 5.83 -15.01
N GLY A 211 27.44 6.34 -13.84
CA GLY A 211 26.70 7.61 -13.70
C GLY A 211 25.20 7.49 -14.03
N GLY A 212 24.73 6.31 -14.45
CA GLY A 212 23.38 6.05 -14.94
C GLY A 212 23.36 5.81 -16.46
N TRP A 213 22.18 5.87 -17.06
CA TRP A 213 22.02 5.74 -18.50
C TRP A 213 22.31 7.07 -19.24
N PRO A 214 22.85 7.01 -20.48
CA PRO A 214 23.00 8.16 -21.34
C PRO A 214 21.69 8.92 -21.55
N HIS A 215 21.79 10.24 -21.57
CA HIS A 215 20.70 11.11 -21.97
C HIS A 215 20.58 11.12 -23.49
N VAL A 216 19.41 10.76 -24.01
CA VAL A 216 19.11 10.83 -25.44
C VAL A 216 18.53 12.22 -25.76
N PRO A 217 19.14 13.02 -26.65
CA PRO A 217 18.64 14.36 -26.96
C PRO A 217 17.21 14.39 -27.51
N ASP A 218 16.52 15.50 -27.25
CA ASP A 218 15.23 15.81 -27.87
C ASP A 218 15.34 15.84 -29.41
N GLY A 219 14.24 15.55 -30.09
CA GLY A 219 14.17 15.60 -31.55
C GLY A 219 12.91 14.97 -32.09
N GLN A 220 12.90 14.71 -33.41
CA GLN A 220 11.76 14.07 -34.07
C GLN A 220 11.54 12.64 -33.56
N THR A 221 10.31 12.17 -33.70
CA THR A 221 9.94 10.79 -33.36
C THR A 221 10.70 9.81 -34.24
N LEU A 222 11.31 8.78 -33.63
CA LEU A 222 12.00 7.70 -34.35
C LEU A 222 11.17 6.43 -34.36
N ARG A 223 11.12 5.77 -35.51
CA ARG A 223 10.47 4.49 -35.74
C ARG A 223 11.36 3.57 -36.57
N GLU A 224 10.95 2.32 -36.71
CA GLU A 224 11.66 1.34 -37.53
C GLU A 224 11.94 1.86 -38.95
N GLY A 225 13.19 1.74 -39.39
CA GLY A 225 13.69 2.22 -40.69
C GLY A 225 14.30 3.62 -40.67
N ASP A 226 14.10 4.42 -39.62
CA ASP A 226 14.70 5.75 -39.51
C ASP A 226 16.21 5.66 -39.26
N VAL A 227 16.97 6.61 -39.82
CA VAL A 227 18.40 6.78 -39.55
C VAL A 227 18.61 8.09 -38.78
N ASP A 228 19.20 8.02 -37.59
CA ASP A 228 19.37 9.18 -36.72
C ASP A 228 20.63 9.05 -35.84
N HIS A 229 21.33 10.18 -35.64
CA HIS A 229 22.52 10.28 -34.81
C HIS A 229 22.29 9.96 -33.31
N ARG A 230 21.03 9.95 -32.86
CA ARG A 230 20.63 9.61 -31.49
C ARG A 230 20.53 8.10 -31.24
N VAL A 231 20.47 7.28 -32.29
CA VAL A 231 20.30 5.81 -32.16
C VAL A 231 21.41 5.15 -31.32
N PRO A 232 22.71 5.50 -31.45
CA PRO A 232 23.75 4.94 -30.59
C PRO A 232 23.50 5.21 -29.10
N LEU A 233 23.06 6.43 -28.74
CA LEU A 233 22.72 6.79 -27.36
C LEU A 233 21.49 6.04 -26.86
N LEU A 234 20.47 5.87 -27.71
CA LEU A 234 19.28 5.07 -27.39
C LEU A 234 19.65 3.61 -27.10
N ARG A 235 20.49 2.99 -27.94
CA ARG A 235 20.97 1.61 -27.73
C ARG A 235 21.73 1.49 -26.42
N ALA A 236 22.69 2.38 -26.17
CA ALA A 236 23.44 2.38 -24.92
C ALA A 236 22.54 2.57 -23.68
N SER A 237 21.53 3.45 -23.78
CA SER A 237 20.54 3.65 -22.72
C SER A 237 19.71 2.38 -22.47
N LEU A 238 19.18 1.74 -23.52
CA LEU A 238 18.38 0.51 -23.39
C LEU A 238 19.19 -0.68 -22.88
N VAL A 239 20.49 -0.76 -23.17
CA VAL A 239 21.38 -1.75 -22.56
C VAL A 239 21.45 -1.56 -21.05
N LEU A 240 21.64 -0.32 -20.59
CA LEU A 240 21.75 -0.03 -19.16
C LEU A 240 20.39 -0.11 -18.43
N HIS A 241 19.27 0.09 -19.14
CA HIS A 241 17.93 -0.22 -18.63
C HIS A 241 17.63 -1.73 -18.59
N GLY A 242 18.42 -2.55 -19.29
CA GLY A 242 18.27 -4.00 -19.38
C GLY A 242 17.25 -4.47 -20.43
N ASP A 243 16.88 -3.60 -21.37
CA ASP A 243 15.89 -3.87 -22.42
C ASP A 243 16.52 -4.25 -23.77
N LEU A 244 17.82 -4.03 -23.94
CA LEU A 244 18.62 -4.44 -25.11
C LEU A 244 19.83 -5.27 -24.69
N ASP A 245 20.08 -6.39 -25.38
CA ASP A 245 21.28 -7.20 -25.17
C ASP A 245 22.53 -6.43 -25.63
N PRO A 246 23.61 -6.34 -24.82
CA PRO A 246 24.84 -5.67 -25.21
C PRO A 246 25.44 -6.15 -26.53
N THR A 247 25.31 -7.45 -26.86
CA THR A 247 25.82 -8.04 -28.10
C THR A 247 25.04 -7.59 -29.33
N ALA A 248 23.77 -7.21 -29.17
CA ALA A 248 22.92 -6.68 -30.21
C ALA A 248 22.99 -5.14 -30.33
N ALA A 249 23.73 -4.46 -29.45
CA ALA A 249 23.82 -3.01 -29.44
C ALA A 249 24.75 -2.44 -30.54
N SER A 250 25.59 -3.26 -31.18
CA SER A 250 26.58 -2.82 -32.18
C SER A 250 26.12 -2.91 -33.64
N THR A 251 24.96 -3.49 -33.93
CA THR A 251 24.43 -3.60 -35.30
C THR A 251 23.76 -2.31 -35.75
N GLY A 252 24.12 -1.78 -36.93
CA GLY A 252 23.44 -0.63 -37.54
C GLY A 252 23.42 0.61 -36.64
N GLU A 253 24.60 1.13 -36.28
CA GLU A 253 24.80 2.14 -35.23
C GLU A 253 23.80 3.30 -35.27
N THR A 254 23.44 3.79 -36.45
CA THR A 254 22.49 4.91 -36.64
C THR A 254 21.11 4.50 -37.15
N LEU A 255 20.91 3.22 -37.51
CA LEU A 255 19.64 2.71 -38.02
C LEU A 255 18.78 2.22 -36.86
N TYR A 256 17.53 2.70 -36.82
CA TYR A 256 16.50 2.18 -35.96
C TYR A 256 15.95 0.88 -36.55
N ASP A 257 16.60 -0.23 -36.24
CA ASP A 257 16.24 -1.56 -36.75
C ASP A 257 15.12 -2.24 -35.92
N THR A 258 14.65 -3.39 -36.40
CA THR A 258 13.63 -4.21 -35.75
C THR A 258 14.04 -4.65 -34.33
N THR A 259 15.33 -4.91 -34.10
CA THR A 259 15.86 -5.30 -32.78
C THR A 259 15.71 -4.16 -31.78
N LEU A 260 16.02 -2.93 -32.20
CA LEU A 260 15.86 -1.73 -31.41
C LEU A 260 14.38 -1.41 -31.15
N ALA A 261 13.52 -1.54 -32.16
CA ALA A 261 12.07 -1.39 -32.00
C ALA A 261 11.54 -2.34 -30.91
N GLY A 262 11.90 -3.63 -30.95
CA GLY A 262 11.52 -4.59 -29.93
C GLY A 262 12.10 -4.31 -28.54
N ALA A 263 13.30 -3.70 -28.45
CA ALA A 263 13.84 -3.23 -27.17
C ALA A 263 13.05 -2.05 -26.60
N VAL A 264 12.62 -1.12 -27.47
CA VAL A 264 11.75 -0.02 -27.08
C VAL A 264 10.38 -0.52 -26.63
N GLU A 265 9.80 -1.52 -27.30
CA GLU A 265 8.53 -2.15 -26.85
C GLU A 265 8.65 -2.75 -25.44
N ARG A 266 9.74 -3.49 -25.16
CA ARG A 266 10.00 -4.06 -23.83
C ARG A 266 10.11 -2.97 -22.77
N PHE A 267 10.85 -1.90 -23.08
CA PHE A 267 10.95 -0.72 -22.21
C PHE A 267 9.58 -0.09 -21.97
N GLN A 268 8.82 0.17 -23.04
CA GLN A 268 7.48 0.76 -22.96
C GLN A 268 6.53 -0.06 -22.09
N GLN A 269 6.55 -1.39 -22.24
CA GLN A 269 5.75 -2.31 -21.45
C GLN A 269 6.15 -2.24 -19.96
N ARG A 270 7.45 -2.32 -19.65
CA ARG A 270 7.96 -2.21 -18.26
C ARG A 270 7.71 -0.86 -17.62
N HIS A 271 7.49 0.18 -18.42
CA HIS A 271 7.23 1.54 -17.97
C HIS A 271 5.75 1.95 -17.99
N GLY A 272 4.85 1.07 -18.46
CA GLY A 272 3.41 1.31 -18.49
C GLY A 272 2.99 2.46 -19.40
N ILE A 273 3.68 2.63 -20.52
CA ILE A 273 3.36 3.60 -21.58
C ILE A 273 2.86 2.87 -22.83
N ALA A 274 2.53 3.61 -23.90
CA ALA A 274 2.10 2.98 -25.16
C ALA A 274 3.20 2.04 -25.68
N VAL A 275 2.82 0.81 -26.04
CA VAL A 275 3.73 -0.22 -26.58
C VAL A 275 3.57 -0.24 -28.10
N ASP A 276 4.36 0.57 -28.77
CA ASP A 276 4.31 0.78 -30.23
C ASP A 276 5.69 0.70 -30.89
N GLY A 277 6.75 0.47 -30.10
CA GLY A 277 8.13 0.39 -30.59
C GLY A 277 8.68 1.72 -31.09
N VAL A 278 8.00 2.83 -30.80
CA VAL A 278 8.34 4.17 -31.29
C VAL A 278 8.98 5.01 -30.18
N LEU A 279 10.12 5.64 -30.49
CA LEU A 279 10.71 6.68 -29.64
C LEU A 279 9.96 8.01 -29.84
N GLY A 280 8.73 8.07 -29.34
CA GLY A 280 7.96 9.29 -29.25
C GLY A 280 8.37 10.17 -28.05
N PRO A 281 7.81 11.38 -27.90
CA PRO A 281 8.13 12.28 -26.79
C PRO A 281 7.89 11.66 -25.41
N ASP A 282 6.91 10.76 -25.31
CA ASP A 282 6.56 10.11 -24.05
C ASP A 282 7.54 9.01 -23.65
N THR A 283 7.94 8.17 -24.61
CA THR A 283 9.02 7.19 -24.46
C THR A 283 10.32 7.88 -24.09
N LEU A 284 10.69 8.94 -24.83
CA LEU A 284 11.93 9.68 -24.62
C LEU A 284 12.02 10.30 -23.22
N ARG A 285 10.97 11.01 -22.77
CA ARG A 285 10.92 11.55 -21.41
C ARG A 285 11.05 10.45 -20.35
N THR A 286 10.44 9.30 -20.59
CA THR A 286 10.46 8.18 -19.63
C THR A 286 11.83 7.51 -19.55
N LEU A 287 12.49 7.35 -20.71
CA LEU A 287 13.85 6.83 -20.86
C LEU A 287 14.88 7.74 -20.18
N ASN A 288 14.71 9.05 -20.33
CA ASN A 288 15.63 10.07 -19.82
C ASN A 288 15.43 10.43 -18.34
N VAL A 289 14.48 9.81 -17.61
CA VAL A 289 14.38 10.01 -16.15
C VAL A 289 15.70 9.59 -15.51
N PRO A 290 16.38 10.43 -14.71
CA PRO A 290 17.69 10.08 -14.14
C PRO A 290 17.63 8.89 -13.18
N ILE A 291 18.73 8.13 -13.09
CA ILE A 291 18.83 6.97 -12.19
C ILE A 291 18.63 7.34 -10.71
N GLY A 292 19.06 8.53 -10.29
CA GLY A 292 18.81 9.04 -8.94
C GLY A 292 17.31 9.11 -8.62
N GLN A 293 16.48 9.56 -9.56
CA GLN A 293 15.03 9.56 -9.37
C GLN A 293 14.44 8.15 -9.32
N ARG A 294 15.01 7.17 -10.04
CA ARG A 294 14.59 5.75 -9.93
C ARG A 294 14.97 5.13 -8.59
N ILE A 295 16.13 5.51 -8.04
CA ILE A 295 16.55 5.13 -6.69
C ILE A 295 15.55 5.68 -5.66
N ASP A 296 15.24 6.98 -5.73
CA ASP A 296 14.28 7.61 -4.81
C ASP A 296 12.89 6.99 -4.95
N GLN A 297 12.44 6.73 -6.18
CA GLN A 297 11.18 6.04 -6.43
C GLN A 297 11.16 4.64 -5.80
N THR A 298 12.27 3.90 -5.89
CA THR A 298 12.41 2.58 -5.25
C THR A 298 12.38 2.69 -3.73
N VAL A 299 13.04 3.68 -3.14
CA VAL A 299 12.99 3.97 -1.69
C VAL A 299 11.58 4.29 -1.22
N ALA A 300 10.82 5.09 -1.98
CA ALA A 300 9.42 5.38 -1.66
C ALA A 300 8.55 4.10 -1.68
N ASN A 301 8.81 3.16 -2.58
CA ASN A 301 8.06 1.89 -2.62
C ASN A 301 8.47 0.92 -1.51
N LEU A 302 9.76 0.86 -1.15
CA LEU A 302 10.21 0.14 0.05
C LEU A 302 9.54 0.68 1.32
N GLU A 303 9.36 2.00 1.42
CA GLU A 303 8.62 2.62 2.51
C GLU A 303 7.16 2.15 2.55
N ARG A 304 6.46 2.15 1.41
CA ARG A 304 5.05 1.72 1.33
C ARG A 304 4.84 0.26 1.68
N LEU A 305 5.78 -0.62 1.34
CA LEU A 305 5.70 -2.04 1.68
C LEU A 305 5.77 -2.31 3.20
N ARG A 306 6.05 -1.30 4.03
CA ARG A 306 5.99 -1.38 5.49
C ARG A 306 4.62 -0.99 6.06
N TRP A 307 3.76 -0.39 5.25
CA TRP A 307 2.51 0.21 5.75
C TRP A 307 1.37 -0.78 5.87
N ASP A 308 1.35 -1.76 4.97
CA ASP A 308 0.31 -2.79 4.84
C ASP A 308 0.91 -4.19 5.00
N PRO A 309 0.13 -5.15 5.52
CA PRO A 309 0.55 -6.55 5.58
C PRO A 309 0.73 -7.16 4.18
N ALA A 310 1.37 -8.32 4.12
CA ALA A 310 1.44 -9.10 2.89
C ALA A 310 0.04 -9.50 2.39
N PRO A 311 -0.16 -9.71 1.08
CA PRO A 311 -1.36 -10.37 0.58
C PRO A 311 -1.60 -11.70 1.32
N PRO A 312 -2.85 -12.05 1.65
CA PRO A 312 -3.15 -13.36 2.22
C PRO A 312 -2.82 -14.47 1.21
N VAL A 313 -2.32 -15.59 1.72
CA VAL A 313 -1.96 -16.80 0.93
C VAL A 313 -3.09 -17.84 0.90
N ILE A 314 -4.17 -17.61 1.64
CA ILE A 314 -5.36 -18.49 1.69
C ILE A 314 -6.58 -17.64 1.39
N GLY A 315 -7.53 -18.21 0.64
CA GLY A 315 -8.78 -17.56 0.28
C GLY A 315 -8.64 -16.63 -0.93
N LYS A 316 -9.70 -15.88 -1.21
CA LYS A 316 -9.77 -14.94 -2.33
C LYS A 316 -9.34 -13.55 -1.91
N PHE A 317 -8.51 -12.93 -2.74
CA PHE A 317 -8.03 -11.57 -2.53
C PHE A 317 -7.99 -10.80 -3.84
N VAL A 318 -8.39 -9.54 -3.83
CA VAL A 318 -8.33 -8.64 -5.00
C VAL A 318 -7.40 -7.48 -4.68
N GLU A 319 -6.39 -7.28 -5.50
CA GLU A 319 -5.50 -6.12 -5.40
C GLU A 319 -5.66 -5.20 -6.61
N VAL A 320 -5.88 -3.92 -6.36
CA VAL A 320 -5.88 -2.87 -7.38
C VAL A 320 -4.62 -2.02 -7.21
N ASN A 321 -3.71 -2.07 -8.18
CA ASN A 321 -2.55 -1.19 -8.21
C ASN A 321 -2.87 0.07 -9.03
N VAL A 322 -3.14 1.18 -8.34
CA VAL A 322 -3.61 2.43 -8.94
C VAL A 322 -2.70 2.97 -10.07
N PRO A 323 -1.38 3.17 -9.86
CA PRO A 323 -0.50 3.71 -10.90
C PRO A 323 -0.22 2.73 -12.06
N ASP A 324 -0.45 1.43 -11.87
CA ASP A 324 -0.37 0.42 -12.94
C ASP A 324 -1.69 0.26 -13.70
N TYR A 325 -2.79 0.78 -13.16
CA TYR A 325 -4.13 0.65 -13.72
C TYR A 325 -4.52 -0.82 -13.95
N THR A 326 -4.17 -1.68 -13.00
CA THR A 326 -4.40 -3.13 -13.05
C THR A 326 -5.08 -3.60 -11.77
N LEU A 327 -6.01 -4.53 -11.94
CA LEU A 327 -6.56 -5.37 -10.89
C LEU A 327 -6.02 -6.78 -11.07
N THR A 328 -5.55 -7.39 -9.99
CA THR A 328 -5.19 -8.81 -9.93
C THR A 328 -5.99 -9.48 -8.83
N ALA A 329 -6.68 -10.56 -9.17
CA ALA A 329 -7.40 -11.40 -8.22
C ALA A 329 -6.61 -12.70 -7.98
N TYR A 330 -6.45 -13.05 -6.71
CA TYR A 330 -5.68 -14.17 -6.21
C TYR A 330 -6.60 -15.19 -5.55
N ASP A 331 -6.37 -16.47 -5.82
CA ASP A 331 -7.02 -17.59 -5.15
C ASP A 331 -5.93 -18.44 -4.47
N ASN A 332 -5.94 -18.48 -3.14
CA ASN A 332 -4.92 -19.17 -2.33
C ASN A 332 -3.48 -18.75 -2.71
N GLY A 333 -3.28 -17.43 -2.85
CA GLY A 333 -1.98 -16.83 -3.16
C GLY A 333 -1.56 -16.88 -4.64
N GLU A 334 -2.30 -17.60 -5.50
CA GLU A 334 -2.01 -17.67 -6.93
C GLU A 334 -2.85 -16.68 -7.73
N ALA A 335 -2.24 -15.97 -8.68
CA ALA A 335 -2.95 -15.03 -9.54
C ALA A 335 -3.91 -15.78 -10.49
N ALA A 336 -5.22 -15.68 -10.22
CA ALA A 336 -6.27 -16.35 -10.98
C ALA A 336 -6.82 -15.48 -12.13
N LEU A 337 -6.77 -14.15 -11.96
CA LEU A 337 -7.31 -13.18 -12.91
C LEU A 337 -6.50 -11.89 -12.87
N SER A 338 -6.23 -11.30 -14.02
CA SER A 338 -5.72 -9.93 -14.11
C SER A 338 -6.46 -9.18 -15.21
N MET A 339 -6.76 -7.91 -14.97
CA MET A 339 -7.47 -7.05 -15.92
C MET A 339 -7.13 -5.58 -15.71
N LYS A 340 -7.43 -4.76 -16.71
CA LYS A 340 -7.25 -3.31 -16.59
C LYS A 340 -8.34 -2.69 -15.73
N VAL A 341 -7.99 -1.58 -15.07
CA VAL A 341 -8.95 -0.70 -14.39
C VAL A 341 -8.83 0.73 -14.87
N VAL A 342 -9.92 1.49 -14.72
CA VAL A 342 -9.92 2.97 -14.78
C VAL A 342 -10.09 3.48 -13.37
N VAL A 343 -9.19 4.37 -12.95
CA VAL A 343 -9.12 4.93 -11.59
C VAL A 343 -9.39 6.44 -11.62
N GLY A 344 -9.38 7.04 -10.43
CA GLY A 344 -9.58 8.46 -10.21
C GLY A 344 -8.62 9.36 -11.00
N THR A 345 -9.04 10.58 -11.27
CA THR A 345 -8.12 11.62 -11.78
C THR A 345 -7.19 12.11 -10.68
N LYS A 346 -6.18 12.93 -11.02
CA LYS A 346 -5.32 13.58 -10.02
C LYS A 346 -6.09 14.51 -9.06
N LYS A 347 -7.19 15.11 -9.52
CA LYS A 347 -8.10 15.93 -8.68
C LYS A 347 -8.98 15.04 -7.79
N ASN A 348 -9.48 13.94 -8.35
CA ASN A 348 -10.40 13.02 -7.68
C ASN A 348 -9.72 11.65 -7.45
N LYS A 349 -8.65 11.66 -6.66
CA LYS A 349 -7.78 10.49 -6.45
C LYS A 349 -8.58 9.31 -5.88
N THR A 350 -8.37 8.12 -6.43
CA THR A 350 -8.77 6.86 -5.77
C THR A 350 -8.00 6.73 -4.45
N PRO A 351 -8.68 6.64 -3.29
CA PRO A 351 -7.99 6.47 -2.00
C PRO A 351 -7.36 5.07 -1.91
N LEU A 352 -6.29 4.97 -1.12
CA LEU A 352 -5.60 3.70 -0.84
C LEU A 352 -6.13 3.14 0.47
N PHE A 353 -6.53 1.88 0.49
CA PHE A 353 -7.10 1.23 1.67
C PHE A 353 -7.17 -0.29 1.48
N THR A 354 -7.36 -1.00 2.59
CA THR A 354 -7.74 -2.41 2.61
C THR A 354 -9.13 -2.52 3.23
N ASP A 355 -9.98 -3.34 2.61
CA ASP A 355 -11.39 -3.54 2.94
C ASP A 355 -11.84 -4.90 2.39
N TYR A 356 -13.13 -5.22 2.44
CA TYR A 356 -13.70 -6.42 1.85
C TYR A 356 -14.94 -6.12 1.02
N MET A 357 -15.23 -7.05 0.11
CA MET A 357 -16.42 -7.10 -0.72
C MET A 357 -17.34 -8.21 -0.21
N ASP A 358 -18.54 -7.84 0.22
CA ASP A 358 -19.57 -8.74 0.73
C ASP A 358 -20.77 -8.88 -0.21
N ASP A 359 -21.03 -7.88 -1.06
CA ASP A 359 -22.12 -7.90 -2.02
C ASP A 359 -21.78 -7.38 -3.43
N VAL A 360 -22.61 -7.81 -4.37
CA VAL A 360 -22.69 -7.22 -5.71
C VAL A 360 -24.10 -6.69 -5.97
N VAL A 361 -24.20 -5.55 -6.62
CA VAL A 361 -25.46 -4.98 -7.10
C VAL A 361 -25.56 -5.17 -8.60
N LEU A 362 -26.52 -5.99 -9.00
CA LEU A 362 -26.88 -6.23 -10.40
C LEU A 362 -27.81 -5.12 -10.89
N ASN A 363 -27.63 -4.70 -12.14
CA ASN A 363 -28.38 -3.61 -12.77
C ASN A 363 -28.54 -2.39 -11.84
N PRO A 364 -27.42 -1.82 -11.33
CA PRO A 364 -27.48 -0.77 -10.34
C PRO A 364 -28.18 0.48 -10.88
N THR A 365 -28.86 1.21 -10.00
CA THR A 365 -29.11 2.64 -10.21
C THR A 365 -27.90 3.42 -9.71
N TRP A 366 -27.61 4.58 -10.30
CA TRP A 366 -26.56 5.47 -9.82
C TRP A 366 -27.16 6.70 -9.15
N THR A 367 -26.98 6.81 -7.83
CA THR A 367 -27.24 8.06 -7.12
C THR A 367 -26.01 8.94 -7.22
N VAL A 368 -26.11 10.03 -7.96
CA VAL A 368 -24.96 10.89 -8.28
C VAL A 368 -24.50 11.63 -7.02
N PRO A 369 -23.21 11.53 -6.64
CA PRO A 369 -22.65 12.30 -5.53
C PRO A 369 -22.83 13.81 -5.71
N ARG A 370 -22.98 14.55 -4.59
CA ARG A 370 -23.19 16.01 -4.60
C ARG A 370 -22.16 16.77 -5.44
N SER A 371 -20.88 16.38 -5.34
CA SER A 371 -19.79 17.01 -6.09
C SER A 371 -19.97 16.86 -7.60
N ILE A 372 -20.28 15.66 -8.09
CA ILE A 372 -20.52 15.40 -9.52
C ILE A 372 -21.79 16.11 -9.98
N ALA A 373 -22.85 16.07 -9.18
CA ALA A 373 -24.07 16.81 -9.47
C ALA A 373 -23.80 18.32 -9.63
N ALA A 374 -22.94 18.88 -8.80
CA ALA A 374 -22.60 20.31 -8.82
C ALA A 374 -21.62 20.69 -9.95
N GLU A 375 -20.60 19.87 -10.18
CA GLU A 375 -19.51 20.18 -11.12
C GLU A 375 -19.82 19.76 -12.55
N GLU A 376 -20.63 18.71 -12.76
CA GLU A 376 -20.87 18.12 -14.08
C GLU A 376 -22.33 18.25 -14.53
N ILE A 377 -23.30 17.96 -13.67
CA ILE A 377 -24.73 17.94 -14.08
C ILE A 377 -25.34 19.35 -14.08
N LEU A 378 -25.10 20.14 -13.05
CA LEU A 378 -25.68 21.49 -12.92
C LEU A 378 -25.31 22.42 -14.10
N PRO A 379 -24.07 22.42 -14.62
CA PRO A 379 -23.75 23.16 -15.85
C PRO A 379 -24.58 22.71 -17.05
N GLN A 380 -24.81 21.41 -17.23
CA GLN A 380 -25.63 20.88 -18.33
C GLN A 380 -27.10 21.30 -18.18
N LEU A 381 -27.66 21.23 -16.97
CA LEU A 381 -29.03 21.67 -16.70
C LEU A 381 -29.27 23.16 -16.92
N ARG A 382 -28.25 24.00 -16.64
CA ARG A 382 -28.31 25.44 -16.94
C ARG A 382 -28.30 25.74 -18.43
N ALA A 383 -27.63 24.90 -19.22
CA ALA A 383 -27.60 25.01 -20.67
C ALA A 383 -28.90 24.44 -21.29
N ASP A 384 -29.34 23.28 -20.81
CA ASP A 384 -30.56 22.60 -21.26
C ASP A 384 -31.13 21.73 -20.11
N PRO A 385 -32.26 22.13 -19.50
CA PRO A 385 -32.95 21.32 -18.50
C PRO A 385 -33.37 19.93 -19.03
N GLY A 386 -33.57 19.78 -20.34
CA GLY A 386 -33.92 18.52 -20.99
C GLY A 386 -32.81 17.46 -20.99
N TYR A 387 -31.57 17.84 -20.68
CA TYR A 387 -30.40 16.95 -20.63
C TYR A 387 -30.66 15.62 -19.89
N VAL A 388 -31.36 15.68 -18.74
CA VAL A 388 -31.60 14.51 -17.88
C VAL A 388 -32.44 13.40 -18.53
N PHE A 389 -33.23 13.72 -19.56
CA PHE A 389 -34.01 12.71 -20.27
C PHE A 389 -33.12 11.82 -21.14
N GLY A 390 -32.08 12.41 -21.77
CA GLY A 390 -31.08 11.66 -22.55
C GLY A 390 -30.22 10.75 -21.67
N GLU A 391 -29.96 11.17 -20.44
CA GLU A 391 -29.15 10.43 -19.45
C GLU A 391 -29.99 9.47 -18.58
N ASN A 392 -31.24 9.18 -18.94
CA ASN A 392 -32.12 8.29 -18.17
C ASN A 392 -32.22 8.63 -16.67
N MET A 393 -32.21 9.93 -16.35
CA MET A 393 -32.00 10.44 -15.00
C MET A 393 -33.29 11.02 -14.41
N LYS A 394 -33.52 10.75 -13.13
CA LYS A 394 -34.60 11.36 -12.33
C LYS A 394 -34.02 12.36 -11.34
N ILE A 395 -34.72 13.48 -11.18
CA ILE A 395 -34.41 14.53 -10.22
C ILE A 395 -35.37 14.42 -9.06
N TYR A 396 -34.86 14.39 -7.84
CA TYR A 396 -35.64 14.37 -6.61
C TYR A 396 -35.48 15.68 -5.84
N ALA A 397 -36.58 16.16 -5.26
CA ALA A 397 -36.65 17.47 -4.57
C ALA A 397 -35.71 17.57 -3.36
N SER A 398 -35.27 16.45 -2.80
CA SER A 398 -34.28 16.41 -1.75
C SER A 398 -33.53 15.07 -1.70
N TRP A 399 -32.53 15.00 -0.82
CA TRP A 399 -31.80 13.77 -0.50
C TRP A 399 -32.61 12.75 0.32
N SER A 400 -33.83 13.11 0.75
CA SER A 400 -34.75 12.17 1.39
C SER A 400 -35.12 11.03 0.43
N ARG A 401 -35.22 9.82 0.97
CA ARG A 401 -35.73 8.65 0.22
C ARG A 401 -37.19 8.83 -0.21
N SER A 402 -37.97 9.63 0.52
CA SER A 402 -39.38 9.92 0.24
C SER A 402 -39.60 11.17 -0.63
N ALA A 403 -38.54 11.83 -1.09
CA ALA A 403 -38.67 13.02 -1.91
C ALA A 403 -39.45 12.73 -3.21
N GLY A 404 -40.30 13.67 -3.61
CA GLY A 404 -40.98 13.63 -4.92
C GLY A 404 -40.01 13.87 -6.07
N VAL A 405 -40.36 13.36 -7.25
CA VAL A 405 -39.66 13.67 -8.51
C VAL A 405 -40.01 15.09 -8.93
N VAL A 406 -39.02 15.82 -9.44
CA VAL A 406 -39.14 17.20 -9.90
C VAL A 406 -39.06 17.24 -11.43
N ASP A 407 -39.93 18.04 -12.05
CA ASP A 407 -39.82 18.35 -13.47
C ASP A 407 -38.62 19.28 -13.69
N PRO A 408 -37.65 18.92 -14.55
CA PRO A 408 -36.51 19.78 -14.78
C PRO A 408 -36.87 21.18 -15.28
N PHE A 409 -38.00 21.37 -15.97
CA PHE A 409 -38.41 22.70 -16.47
C PHE A 409 -39.09 23.57 -15.42
N SER A 410 -39.45 23.02 -14.26
CA SER A 410 -40.07 23.79 -13.17
C SER A 410 -39.04 24.40 -12.21
N VAL A 411 -37.75 24.19 -12.44
CA VAL A 411 -36.66 24.63 -11.56
C VAL A 411 -35.83 25.71 -12.23
N ASP A 412 -35.57 26.80 -11.51
CA ASP A 412 -34.60 27.80 -11.93
C ASP A 412 -33.16 27.34 -11.59
N TRP A 413 -32.54 26.64 -12.54
CA TRP A 413 -31.19 26.07 -12.40
C TRP A 413 -30.07 27.11 -12.24
N TRP A 414 -30.31 28.37 -12.64
CA TRP A 414 -29.33 29.44 -12.45
C TRP A 414 -29.23 29.84 -10.98
N ASN A 415 -30.33 29.75 -10.23
CA ASN A 415 -30.39 30.04 -8.81
C ASN A 415 -30.09 28.83 -7.89
N VAL A 416 -29.85 27.64 -8.46
CA VAL A 416 -29.42 26.47 -7.68
C VAL A 416 -27.96 26.61 -7.25
N ASN A 417 -27.74 26.53 -5.94
CA ASN A 417 -26.41 26.52 -5.34
C ASN A 417 -25.80 25.10 -5.37
N GLY A 418 -24.78 24.91 -6.22
CA GLY A 418 -24.08 23.62 -6.33
C GLY A 418 -23.40 23.16 -5.03
N ARG A 419 -22.98 24.06 -4.14
CA ARG A 419 -22.29 23.69 -2.89
C ARG A 419 -23.19 22.91 -1.93
N THR A 420 -24.47 23.30 -1.84
CA THR A 420 -25.44 22.61 -0.98
C THR A 420 -26.22 21.54 -1.73
N MET A 421 -26.13 21.52 -3.07
CA MET A 421 -26.87 20.68 -4.01
C MET A 421 -28.15 20.08 -3.41
N PRO A 422 -29.26 20.84 -3.37
CA PRO A 422 -30.46 20.41 -2.67
C PRO A 422 -31.14 19.22 -3.35
N TYR A 423 -30.97 19.07 -4.66
CA TYR A 423 -31.57 18.01 -5.46
C TYR A 423 -30.73 16.74 -5.46
N ARG A 424 -31.41 15.59 -5.50
CA ARG A 424 -30.77 14.29 -5.65
C ARG A 424 -31.01 13.76 -7.06
N PHE A 425 -29.95 13.43 -7.77
CA PHE A 425 -30.00 12.89 -9.12
C PHE A 425 -29.82 11.38 -9.06
N VAL A 426 -30.71 10.65 -9.71
CA VAL A 426 -30.64 9.18 -9.82
C VAL A 426 -30.74 8.78 -11.27
N GLU A 427 -29.64 8.32 -11.83
CA GLU A 427 -29.63 7.62 -13.09
C GLU A 427 -30.19 6.20 -12.90
N ARG A 428 -31.20 5.85 -13.70
CA ARG A 428 -31.83 4.52 -13.62
C ARG A 428 -30.94 3.46 -14.27
N SER A 429 -31.19 2.20 -13.94
CA SER A 429 -30.53 1.08 -14.62
C SER A 429 -30.82 1.09 -16.12
N GLY A 430 -29.86 0.63 -16.91
CA GLY A 430 -29.95 0.54 -18.37
C GLY A 430 -28.57 0.51 -19.04
N PRO A 431 -28.50 0.28 -20.36
CA PRO A 431 -27.23 0.15 -21.09
C PRO A 431 -26.31 1.37 -21.01
N GLY A 432 -26.87 2.56 -20.82
CA GLY A 432 -26.12 3.82 -20.66
C GLY A 432 -25.65 4.11 -19.24
N ASN A 433 -26.07 3.32 -18.24
CA ASN A 433 -25.81 3.62 -16.83
C ASN A 433 -24.31 3.78 -16.55
N ALA A 434 -23.90 4.85 -15.86
CA ALA A 434 -22.49 5.12 -15.59
C ALA A 434 -21.78 4.00 -14.78
N LEU A 435 -22.55 3.22 -14.00
CA LEU A 435 -22.08 2.05 -13.25
C LEU A 435 -22.12 0.73 -14.04
N GLY A 436 -22.57 0.78 -15.29
CA GLY A 436 -22.78 -0.40 -16.12
C GLY A 436 -23.82 -1.36 -15.51
N VAL A 437 -23.60 -2.65 -15.69
CA VAL A 437 -24.56 -3.69 -15.27
C VAL A 437 -24.25 -4.34 -13.93
N VAL A 438 -23.04 -4.16 -13.38
CA VAL A 438 -22.64 -4.70 -12.07
C VAL A 438 -21.82 -3.67 -11.28
N ARG A 439 -22.19 -3.48 -10.01
CA ARG A 439 -21.38 -2.80 -9.00
C ARG A 439 -20.93 -3.81 -7.95
N PHE A 440 -19.65 -3.81 -7.61
CA PHE A 440 -19.06 -4.59 -6.53
C PHE A 440 -18.88 -3.67 -5.32
N SER A 441 -19.66 -3.92 -4.27
CA SER A 441 -19.67 -3.06 -3.08
C SER A 441 -18.43 -3.31 -2.24
N LEU A 442 -17.89 -2.25 -1.63
CA LEU A 442 -16.79 -2.31 -0.66
C LEU A 442 -17.28 -1.68 0.63
N ASN A 443 -16.98 -2.28 1.78
CA ASN A 443 -17.46 -1.81 3.08
C ASN A 443 -16.65 -0.62 3.65
N ASN A 444 -16.71 0.53 2.97
CA ASN A 444 -16.00 1.75 3.38
C ASN A 444 -16.92 2.99 3.46
N ASP A 445 -16.49 3.95 4.29
CA ASP A 445 -17.14 5.25 4.48
C ASP A 445 -16.90 6.26 3.33
N PHE A 446 -16.13 5.89 2.30
CA PHE A 446 -15.70 6.80 1.23
C PHE A 446 -16.62 6.75 0.00
N ALA A 447 -17.65 5.89 0.02
CA ALA A 447 -18.52 5.60 -1.12
C ALA A 447 -17.73 5.19 -2.39
N ILE A 448 -16.61 4.48 -2.20
CA ILE A 448 -15.76 3.94 -3.26
C ILE A 448 -16.13 2.49 -3.49
N TYR A 449 -16.28 2.11 -4.76
CA TYR A 449 -16.62 0.75 -5.18
C TYR A 449 -15.94 0.42 -6.51
N MET A 450 -15.95 -0.87 -6.87
CA MET A 450 -15.60 -1.32 -8.22
C MET A 450 -16.88 -1.48 -9.05
N HIS A 451 -16.85 -1.19 -10.34
CA HIS A 451 -18.06 -1.32 -11.16
C HIS A 451 -17.75 -1.49 -12.65
N ASP A 452 -18.76 -1.99 -13.38
CA ASP A 452 -18.78 -2.02 -14.84
C ASP A 452 -18.88 -0.60 -15.42
N THR A 453 -18.75 -0.43 -16.74
CA THR A 453 -18.95 0.86 -17.38
C THR A 453 -19.31 0.72 -18.86
N PRO A 454 -20.20 1.57 -19.40
CA PRO A 454 -20.42 1.66 -20.84
C PRO A 454 -19.19 2.21 -21.60
N ALA A 455 -18.31 2.95 -20.92
CA ALA A 455 -17.13 3.57 -21.52
C ALA A 455 -15.95 2.59 -21.71
N LYS A 456 -16.19 1.45 -22.38
CA LYS A 456 -15.20 0.37 -22.56
C LYS A 456 -13.95 0.77 -23.34
N SER A 457 -14.04 1.78 -24.21
CA SER A 457 -12.90 2.29 -24.97
C SER A 457 -11.78 2.88 -24.10
N LEU A 458 -12.06 3.28 -22.86
CA LEU A 458 -11.06 3.80 -21.93
C LEU A 458 -10.01 2.76 -21.53
N PHE A 459 -10.34 1.46 -21.58
CA PHE A 459 -9.40 0.38 -21.27
C PHE A 459 -8.32 0.19 -22.34
N ALA A 460 -8.51 0.75 -23.55
CA ALA A 460 -7.47 0.78 -24.59
C ALA A 460 -6.43 1.89 -24.37
N ARG A 461 -6.68 2.84 -23.44
CA ARG A 461 -5.76 3.94 -23.17
C ARG A 461 -4.62 3.48 -22.25
N PRO A 462 -3.37 3.91 -22.48
CA PRO A 462 -2.26 3.61 -21.58
C PRO A 462 -2.43 4.31 -20.23
N HIS A 463 -2.87 5.58 -20.24
CA HIS A 463 -3.28 6.31 -19.04
C HIS A 463 -4.77 6.15 -18.80
N ARG A 464 -5.16 5.68 -17.60
CA ARG A 464 -6.55 5.34 -17.24
C ARG A 464 -7.04 6.02 -15.96
N SER A 465 -6.57 7.24 -15.69
CA SER A 465 -7.07 8.09 -14.61
C SER A 465 -8.19 9.01 -15.12
N PHE A 466 -9.43 8.51 -15.18
CA PHE A 466 -10.59 9.22 -15.74
C PHE A 466 -11.83 9.24 -14.84
N SER A 467 -11.77 8.64 -13.64
CA SER A 467 -12.93 8.53 -12.75
C SER A 467 -12.93 9.59 -11.64
N HIS A 468 -13.98 9.56 -10.82
CA HIS A 468 -14.14 10.39 -9.62
C HIS A 468 -13.70 9.68 -8.33
N GLY A 469 -12.86 8.66 -8.44
CA GLY A 469 -12.32 7.89 -7.31
C GLY A 469 -12.70 6.41 -7.38
N CYS A 470 -13.91 6.07 -7.82
CA CYS A 470 -14.33 4.68 -8.02
C CYS A 470 -13.52 3.98 -9.12
N MET A 471 -13.48 2.65 -9.08
CA MET A 471 -12.66 1.84 -9.97
C MET A 471 -13.53 1.14 -11.00
N ARG A 472 -13.39 1.49 -12.29
CA ARG A 472 -14.10 0.78 -13.37
C ARG A 472 -13.28 -0.45 -13.77
N VAL A 473 -13.93 -1.59 -13.91
CA VAL A 473 -13.27 -2.86 -14.28
C VAL A 473 -13.50 -3.19 -15.77
N GLU A 474 -12.45 -3.68 -16.44
CA GLU A 474 -12.50 -4.01 -17.87
C GLU A 474 -13.54 -5.09 -18.17
N ASP A 475 -13.51 -6.16 -17.38
CA ASP A 475 -14.35 -7.34 -17.52
C ASP A 475 -15.09 -7.64 -16.21
N TYR A 476 -16.28 -7.07 -16.07
CA TYR A 476 -17.11 -7.29 -14.89
C TYR A 476 -17.57 -8.75 -14.78
N ASP A 477 -17.73 -9.48 -15.88
CA ASP A 477 -18.30 -10.82 -15.88
C ASP A 477 -17.28 -11.83 -15.35
N ARG A 478 -16.01 -11.69 -15.76
CA ARG A 478 -14.89 -12.46 -15.19
C ARG A 478 -14.66 -12.15 -13.71
N LEU A 479 -14.75 -10.87 -13.31
CA LEU A 479 -14.65 -10.52 -11.89
C LEU A 479 -15.82 -11.10 -11.09
N LEU A 480 -17.05 -11.02 -11.61
CA LEU A 480 -18.23 -11.63 -11.00
C LEU A 480 -18.09 -13.14 -10.86
N GLN A 481 -17.56 -13.82 -11.88
CA GLN A 481 -17.26 -15.25 -11.83
C GLN A 481 -16.27 -15.58 -10.72
N PHE A 482 -15.19 -14.81 -10.62
CA PHE A 482 -14.18 -14.98 -9.58
C PHE A 482 -14.78 -14.83 -8.18
N VAL A 483 -15.48 -13.71 -7.90
CA VAL A 483 -15.99 -13.44 -6.54
C VAL A 483 -17.15 -14.36 -6.16
N ALA A 484 -18.07 -14.67 -7.09
CA ALA A 484 -19.24 -15.49 -6.80
C ALA A 484 -18.94 -17.01 -6.76
N GLY A 485 -17.86 -17.47 -7.40
CA GLY A 485 -17.48 -18.88 -7.43
C GLY A 485 -18.63 -19.79 -7.91
N PRO A 486 -18.98 -20.87 -7.18
CA PRO A 486 -20.06 -21.78 -7.55
C PRO A 486 -21.43 -21.09 -7.76
N ALA A 487 -21.68 -19.97 -7.07
CA ALA A 487 -22.93 -19.22 -7.18
C ALA A 487 -23.05 -18.41 -8.49
N TYR A 488 -21.95 -18.23 -9.23
CA TYR A 488 -21.87 -17.36 -10.42
C TYR A 488 -23.03 -17.59 -11.40
N ARG A 489 -23.29 -18.83 -11.83
CA ARG A 489 -24.35 -19.09 -12.82
C ARG A 489 -25.73 -18.60 -12.35
N SER A 490 -26.05 -18.81 -11.07
CA SER A 490 -27.33 -18.40 -10.49
C SER A 490 -27.44 -16.87 -10.36
N ILE A 491 -26.33 -16.18 -10.09
CA ILE A 491 -26.28 -14.72 -9.98
C ILE A 491 -26.31 -14.09 -11.37
N ARG A 492 -25.54 -14.62 -12.32
CA ARG A 492 -25.45 -14.12 -13.69
C ARG A 492 -26.79 -14.17 -14.43
N ALA A 493 -27.58 -15.22 -14.21
CA ALA A 493 -28.93 -15.34 -14.77
C ALA A 493 -29.90 -14.23 -14.28
N LYS A 494 -29.63 -13.61 -13.12
CA LYS A 494 -30.45 -12.51 -12.60
C LYS A 494 -30.20 -11.18 -13.32
N LEU A 495 -29.04 -11.01 -13.98
CA LEU A 495 -28.77 -9.80 -14.76
C LEU A 495 -29.78 -9.60 -15.88
N ASP A 496 -30.17 -10.71 -16.54
CA ASP A 496 -31.07 -10.69 -17.69
C ASP A 496 -32.51 -10.25 -17.31
N THR A 497 -32.84 -10.20 -16.01
CA THR A 497 -34.12 -9.67 -15.53
C THR A 497 -34.22 -8.14 -15.65
N GLY A 498 -33.10 -7.43 -15.81
CA GLY A 498 -33.02 -5.97 -15.79
C GLY A 498 -33.35 -5.32 -14.45
N ARG A 499 -33.70 -6.10 -13.42
CA ARG A 499 -34.07 -5.61 -12.09
C ARG A 499 -32.82 -5.29 -11.28
N THR A 500 -32.85 -4.18 -10.54
CA THR A 500 -31.82 -3.86 -9.56
C THR A 500 -31.90 -4.85 -8.40
N MET A 501 -30.82 -5.59 -8.14
CA MET A 501 -30.76 -6.60 -7.09
C MET A 501 -29.42 -6.55 -6.36
N THR A 502 -29.45 -6.41 -5.04
CA THR A 502 -28.27 -6.64 -4.20
C THR A 502 -28.18 -8.12 -3.87
N ILE A 503 -27.05 -8.73 -4.18
CA ILE A 503 -26.78 -10.14 -3.98
C ILE A 503 -25.57 -10.28 -3.07
N GLN A 504 -25.79 -10.87 -1.89
CA GLN A 504 -24.71 -11.22 -0.97
C GLN A 504 -23.84 -12.31 -1.59
N LEU A 505 -22.52 -12.14 -1.48
CA LEU A 505 -21.54 -13.13 -1.88
C LEU A 505 -21.54 -14.29 -0.87
N PRO A 506 -21.22 -15.52 -1.31
CA PRO A 506 -21.13 -16.66 -0.40
C PRO A 506 -20.08 -16.46 0.69
N GLU A 507 -18.97 -15.82 0.33
CA GLU A 507 -17.85 -15.49 1.21
C GLU A 507 -17.39 -14.06 0.88
N PRO A 508 -17.08 -13.23 1.89
CA PRO A 508 -16.44 -11.95 1.66
C PRO A 508 -15.09 -12.13 0.95
N VAL A 509 -14.76 -11.19 0.06
CA VAL A 509 -13.48 -11.17 -0.66
C VAL A 509 -12.69 -9.96 -0.21
N ASP A 510 -11.49 -10.17 0.33
CA ASP A 510 -10.61 -9.07 0.73
C ASP A 510 -10.17 -8.27 -0.50
N VAL A 511 -10.17 -6.94 -0.38
CA VAL A 511 -9.80 -6.01 -1.44
C VAL A 511 -8.78 -5.01 -0.92
N ARG A 512 -7.64 -4.90 -1.59
CA ARG A 512 -6.63 -3.87 -1.33
C ARG A 512 -6.46 -2.94 -2.52
N VAL A 513 -6.57 -1.64 -2.27
CA VAL A 513 -6.22 -0.60 -3.22
C VAL A 513 -4.86 -0.02 -2.85
N THR A 514 -3.84 -0.31 -3.64
CA THR A 514 -2.45 0.04 -3.37
C THR A 514 -1.88 1.03 -4.38
N TYR A 515 -0.72 1.60 -4.05
CA TYR A 515 0.02 2.54 -4.88
C TYR A 515 1.48 2.10 -4.99
N ARG A 516 1.76 1.19 -5.93
CA ARG A 516 3.12 0.70 -6.20
C ARG A 516 3.57 1.15 -7.57
N THR A 517 4.53 2.06 -7.59
CA THR A 517 5.14 2.57 -8.82
C THR A 517 6.42 1.83 -9.19
N VAL A 518 6.94 0.97 -8.32
CA VAL A 518 8.12 0.13 -8.61
C VAL A 518 7.92 -1.27 -8.03
N TRP A 519 8.20 -2.31 -8.83
CA TRP A 519 8.22 -3.71 -8.39
C TRP A 519 9.16 -4.54 -9.28
N ARG A 520 9.48 -5.77 -8.88
CA ARG A 520 10.17 -6.73 -9.76
C ARG A 520 9.28 -7.93 -10.06
N ASP A 521 9.24 -8.30 -11.33
CA ASP A 521 8.60 -9.56 -11.75
C ASP A 521 9.45 -10.78 -11.34
N ASP A 522 8.93 -11.97 -11.60
CA ASP A 522 9.60 -13.23 -11.25
C ASP A 522 10.88 -13.48 -12.06
N ALA A 523 11.02 -12.83 -13.22
CA ALA A 523 12.26 -12.82 -13.99
C ALA A 523 13.30 -11.82 -13.45
N GLY A 524 12.99 -11.12 -12.35
CA GLY A 524 13.86 -10.13 -11.73
C GLY A 524 13.90 -8.78 -12.45
N ARG A 525 13.04 -8.56 -13.46
CA ARG A 525 13.00 -7.30 -14.21
C ARG A 525 12.26 -6.24 -13.42
N LEU A 526 12.83 -5.04 -13.38
CA LEU A 526 12.21 -3.89 -12.73
C LEU A 526 11.03 -3.38 -13.56
N HIS A 527 9.88 -3.21 -12.96
CA HIS A 527 8.75 -2.51 -13.56
C HIS A 527 8.61 -1.17 -12.87
N VAL A 528 8.36 -0.13 -13.64
CA VAL A 528 8.22 1.24 -13.13
C VAL A 528 6.96 1.86 -13.70
N ARG A 529 6.25 2.65 -12.90
CA ARG A 529 5.08 3.42 -13.32
C ARG A 529 5.27 4.89 -12.98
N ARG A 530 4.45 5.72 -13.63
CA ARG A 530 4.40 7.14 -13.31
C ARG A 530 3.79 7.35 -11.94
N ASP A 531 4.26 8.39 -11.26
CA ASP A 531 3.65 8.88 -10.04
C ASP A 531 2.38 9.69 -10.38
N VAL A 532 1.33 9.02 -10.82
CA VAL A 532 0.10 9.60 -11.38
C VAL A 532 -0.60 10.58 -10.41
N TYR A 533 -0.43 10.39 -9.10
CA TYR A 533 -1.02 11.22 -8.05
C TYR A 533 -0.01 12.11 -7.31
N GLY A 534 1.30 11.98 -7.58
CA GLY A 534 2.33 12.72 -6.84
C GLY A 534 2.64 12.12 -5.45
N ASN A 535 2.21 10.88 -5.18
CA ASN A 535 2.36 10.26 -3.87
C ASN A 535 3.82 9.81 -3.62
N ASP A 536 4.62 9.49 -4.65
CA ASP A 536 6.06 9.19 -4.47
C ASP A 536 6.78 10.44 -4.00
N THR A 537 6.47 11.57 -4.64
CA THR A 537 6.99 12.89 -4.28
C THR A 537 6.64 13.24 -2.83
N GLU A 538 5.37 13.08 -2.44
CA GLU A 538 4.92 13.38 -1.08
C GLU A 538 5.56 12.46 -0.02
N VAL A 539 5.74 11.17 -0.32
CA VAL A 539 6.47 10.24 0.57
C VAL A 539 7.90 10.72 0.79
N LEU A 540 8.63 10.99 -0.29
CA LEU A 540 10.03 11.42 -0.22
C LEU A 540 10.18 12.73 0.57
N GLN A 541 9.26 13.68 0.39
CA GLN A 541 9.24 14.92 1.16
C GLN A 541 9.08 14.64 2.68
N ARG A 542 8.09 13.83 3.07
CA ARG A 542 7.86 13.50 4.49
C ARG A 542 9.06 12.79 5.12
N LEU A 543 9.70 11.87 4.38
CA LEU A 543 10.93 11.20 4.83
C LEU A 543 12.11 12.16 5.05
N GLN A 544 12.17 13.27 4.30
CA GLN A 544 13.18 14.31 4.51
C GLN A 544 12.85 15.19 5.72
N GLU A 545 11.57 15.53 5.92
CA GLU A 545 11.09 16.36 7.02
C GLU A 545 11.25 15.68 8.39
N GLU A 546 10.92 14.39 8.51
CA GLU A 546 11.14 13.61 9.74
C GLU A 546 12.63 13.53 10.09
N GLY A 547 13.50 13.39 9.08
CA GLY A 547 14.94 13.47 9.28
C GLY A 547 15.39 14.79 9.91
N ARG A 548 14.78 15.91 9.50
CA ARG A 548 15.09 17.23 10.04
C ARG A 548 14.54 17.43 11.46
N GLN A 549 13.35 16.90 11.75
CA GLN A 549 12.78 16.96 13.11
C GLN A 549 13.59 16.14 14.11
N LEU A 550 14.11 14.97 13.70
CA LEU A 550 15.02 14.17 14.54
C LEU A 550 16.38 14.84 14.75
N ILE A 551 16.92 15.56 13.76
CA ILE A 551 18.14 16.38 13.92
C ILE A 551 17.90 17.55 14.88
N ALA A 552 16.73 18.19 14.83
CA ALA A 552 16.37 19.29 15.73
C ALA A 552 16.12 18.86 17.18
N LEU A 553 15.84 17.56 17.41
CA LEU A 553 15.68 16.97 18.74
C LEU A 553 16.99 16.41 19.33
N LYS A 554 18.09 16.36 18.57
CA LYS A 554 19.41 16.18 19.17
C LYS A 554 19.69 17.43 20.03
N PRO A 555 20.18 17.30 21.28
CA PRO A 555 20.65 18.45 22.03
C PRO A 555 21.63 19.21 21.13
N GLN A 556 21.39 20.50 20.90
CA GLN A 556 22.45 21.35 20.42
C GLN A 556 23.54 21.27 21.49
N ASP A 557 24.72 20.77 21.13
CA ASP A 557 25.89 20.89 21.99
C ASP A 557 25.96 22.37 22.40
N PRO A 558 26.04 22.68 23.71
CA PRO A 558 26.32 24.03 24.12
C PRO A 558 27.73 24.36 23.61
N GLN A 559 27.81 25.11 22.52
CA GLN A 559 29.06 25.74 22.12
C GLN A 559 29.26 26.98 22.99
N ASP A 560 30.38 26.94 23.72
CA ASP A 560 31.09 27.97 24.47
C ASP A 560 30.40 28.68 25.66
#